data_AF-Q6ZXJ0-F1
#
_entry.id   AF-Q6ZXJ0-F1
#
_cell.length_a   1.000
_cell.length_b   1.000
_cell.length_c   1.000
_cell.angle_alpha   90.00
_cell.angle_beta   90.00
_cell.angle_gamma   90.00
#
_symmetry.space_group_name_H-M   'P 1'
#
loop_
_entity.id
_entity.type
_entity.pdbx_description
1 polymer ?
#
loop_
_entity_poly.entity_id
_entity_poly.type
_entity_poly.pdbx_seq_one_letter_code
_entity_poly.pdbx_strand_id
1 'polypeptide(L)'
;AWPVQDPITGYVSNYKGYQLVIAMMGMPKKNDNHIYLLYNKYNDNNFSHWRNAGSIFGYEETPDLQEWSGSAIVNKDDSIQLFYTRNDTSNGKINDQQLATANLKLRVDNNGVSIVSVDNDHVIFIGDSKKYQTYDQFANGINRNKDNYTLRDPHVVEEENGDRYLVFEANTGSDNYQGDNQVYNWTNYGGNDKFNVRNFLDYFDNDNDKALASAANGALGILKLSGEQNNPIVEPENVYSPLVTSLMA
;
A
#
# COMPACT_ATOMS: atom_id res chain seq x y z
N ALA A 1 0.51 -7.11 -8.75
CA ALA A 1 1.82 -7.80 -8.79
C ALA A 1 2.90 -6.76 -9.01
N TRP A 2 4.06 -6.93 -8.40
CA TRP A 2 5.17 -5.97 -8.44
C TRP A 2 6.51 -6.71 -8.55
N PRO A 3 7.50 -6.17 -9.28
CA PRO A 3 8.83 -6.75 -9.32
C PRO A 3 9.57 -6.51 -8.00
N VAL A 4 10.56 -7.35 -7.71
CA VAL A 4 11.67 -6.94 -6.86
C VAL A 4 12.53 -5.97 -7.67
N GLN A 5 12.70 -4.76 -7.18
CA GLN A 5 13.31 -3.67 -7.91
C GLN A 5 14.54 -3.10 -7.21
N ASP A 6 15.32 -2.31 -7.95
CA ASP A 6 16.34 -1.43 -7.41
C ASP A 6 15.64 -0.23 -6.74
N PRO A 7 15.96 0.10 -5.48
CA PRO A 7 15.19 1.08 -4.72
C PRO A 7 15.42 2.53 -5.19
N ILE A 8 16.51 2.83 -5.91
CA ILE A 8 16.84 4.18 -6.38
C ILE A 8 16.26 4.41 -7.78
N THR A 9 16.42 3.44 -8.68
CA THR A 9 16.09 3.58 -10.11
C THR A 9 14.73 2.98 -10.47
N GLY A 10 14.17 2.10 -9.64
CA GLY A 10 12.94 1.36 -9.94
C GLY A 10 13.11 0.28 -11.02
N TYR A 11 14.34 0.00 -11.49
CA TYR A 11 14.59 -1.07 -12.46
C TYR A 11 14.41 -2.44 -11.83
N VAL A 12 13.96 -3.41 -12.64
CA VAL A 12 13.84 -4.81 -12.18
C VAL A 12 15.21 -5.35 -11.79
N SER A 13 15.30 -5.87 -10.56
CA SER A 13 16.56 -6.41 -10.02
C SER A 13 16.93 -7.74 -10.65
N ASN A 14 18.21 -7.91 -11.00
CA ASN A 14 18.78 -9.20 -11.37
C ASN A 14 19.23 -9.94 -10.10
N TYR A 15 18.30 -10.68 -9.50
CA TYR A 15 18.57 -11.46 -8.30
C TYR A 15 19.19 -12.81 -8.66
N LYS A 16 20.53 -12.91 -8.61
CA LYS A 16 21.29 -14.16 -8.84
C LYS A 16 20.91 -14.84 -10.18
N GLY A 17 20.70 -14.05 -11.23
CA GLY A 17 20.32 -14.52 -12.57
C GLY A 17 18.81 -14.65 -12.83
N TYR A 18 17.97 -14.20 -11.90
CA TYR A 18 16.51 -14.24 -12.00
C TYR A 18 15.90 -12.85 -11.85
N GLN A 19 14.76 -12.66 -12.52
CA GLN A 19 13.80 -11.59 -12.21
C GLN A 19 12.73 -12.18 -11.29
N LEU A 20 12.42 -11.45 -10.22
CA LEU A 20 11.47 -11.86 -9.19
C LEU A 20 10.25 -10.94 -9.24
N VAL A 21 9.06 -11.51 -9.05
CA VAL A 21 7.79 -10.80 -8.98
C VAL A 21 7.00 -11.34 -7.81
N ILE A 22 6.38 -10.45 -7.02
CA ILE A 22 5.42 -10.83 -5.98
C ILE A 22 4.03 -10.46 -6.48
N ALA A 23 3.07 -11.36 -6.30
CA ALA A 23 1.70 -11.15 -6.75
C ALA A 23 0.69 -11.61 -5.72
N MET A 24 -0.39 -10.85 -5.59
CA MET A 24 -1.62 -11.37 -5.00
C MET A 24 -2.17 -12.49 -5.88
N MET A 25 -2.41 -13.65 -5.30
CA MET A 25 -3.00 -14.82 -5.94
C MET A 25 -3.99 -15.47 -4.98
N GLY A 26 -4.96 -16.18 -5.54
CA GLY A 26 -5.96 -16.90 -4.76
C GLY A 26 -6.94 -17.63 -5.66
N MET A 27 -7.79 -18.45 -5.05
CA MET A 27 -8.84 -19.18 -5.73
C MET A 27 -9.91 -18.22 -6.26
N PRO A 28 -10.26 -18.28 -7.56
CA PRO A 28 -11.36 -17.50 -8.10
C PRO A 28 -12.65 -17.72 -7.32
N LYS A 29 -13.39 -16.64 -7.06
CA LYS A 29 -14.67 -16.64 -6.30
C LYS A 29 -14.54 -17.06 -4.83
N LYS A 30 -13.35 -16.95 -4.25
CA LYS A 30 -13.10 -17.08 -2.81
C LYS A 30 -12.52 -15.78 -2.28
N ASN A 31 -12.75 -15.53 -0.99
CA ASN A 31 -12.00 -14.51 -0.27
C ASN A 31 -10.65 -15.14 0.11
N ASP A 32 -9.69 -15.01 -0.80
CA ASP A 32 -8.40 -15.71 -0.79
C ASP A 32 -7.40 -14.72 -1.40
N ASN A 33 -6.87 -13.86 -0.53
CA ASN A 33 -6.05 -12.70 -0.90
C ASN A 33 -4.70 -12.84 -0.21
N HIS A 34 -3.80 -13.59 -0.83
CA HIS A 34 -2.47 -13.88 -0.29
C HIS A 34 -1.40 -13.63 -1.34
N ILE A 35 -0.16 -13.41 -0.90
CA ILE A 35 0.94 -13.02 -1.80
C ILE A 35 1.93 -14.17 -2.03
N TYR A 36 2.30 -14.34 -3.30
CA TYR A 36 3.13 -15.43 -3.79
C TYR A 36 4.37 -14.88 -4.49
N LEU A 37 5.49 -15.61 -4.37
CA LEU A 37 6.71 -15.29 -5.08
C LEU A 37 6.75 -16.04 -6.43
N LEU A 38 6.87 -15.28 -7.51
CA LEU A 38 7.07 -15.77 -8.87
C LEU A 38 8.49 -15.42 -9.33
N TYR A 39 9.06 -16.26 -10.20
CA TYR A 39 10.38 -16.02 -10.75
C TYR A 39 10.52 -16.51 -12.19
N ASN A 40 11.40 -15.86 -12.93
CA ASN A 40 11.87 -16.28 -14.24
C ASN A 40 13.35 -15.91 -14.41
N LYS A 41 14.06 -16.49 -15.39
CA LYS A 41 15.40 -16.04 -15.74
C LYS A 41 15.37 -14.56 -16.12
N TYR A 42 16.39 -13.82 -15.69
CA TYR A 42 16.48 -12.39 -15.98
C TYR A 42 16.53 -12.16 -17.49
N ASN A 43 15.75 -11.20 -18.00
CA ASN A 43 15.55 -10.93 -19.44
C ASN A 43 14.88 -12.05 -20.26
N ASP A 44 14.33 -13.09 -19.62
CA ASP A 44 13.50 -14.06 -20.32
C ASP A 44 12.06 -13.55 -20.46
N ASN A 45 11.64 -13.33 -21.70
CA ASN A 45 10.33 -12.76 -22.04
C ASN A 45 9.24 -13.82 -22.28
N ASN A 46 9.54 -15.11 -22.13
CA ASN A 46 8.56 -16.16 -22.35
C ASN A 46 7.70 -16.38 -21.09
N PHE A 47 6.40 -16.10 -21.20
CA PHE A 47 5.45 -16.27 -20.10
C PHE A 47 5.41 -17.70 -19.55
N SER A 48 5.58 -18.73 -20.39
CA SER A 48 5.52 -20.13 -19.94
C SER A 48 6.72 -20.57 -19.09
N HIS A 49 7.78 -19.74 -19.02
CA HIS A 49 8.97 -20.02 -18.22
C HIS A 49 8.86 -19.53 -16.78
N TRP A 50 7.86 -18.71 -16.46
CA TRP A 50 7.61 -18.30 -15.08
C TRP A 50 7.29 -19.52 -14.20
N ARG A 51 7.79 -19.47 -12.97
CA ARG A 51 7.59 -20.48 -11.93
C ARG A 51 7.10 -19.79 -10.66
N ASN A 52 6.38 -20.55 -9.84
CA ASN A 52 5.87 -20.10 -8.55
C ASN A 52 6.69 -20.77 -7.43
N ALA A 53 7.29 -19.97 -6.56
CA ALA A 53 8.07 -20.42 -5.40
C ALA A 53 7.21 -20.70 -4.15
N GLY A 54 5.90 -20.42 -4.22
CA GLY A 54 4.92 -20.66 -3.16
C GLY A 54 4.39 -19.36 -2.55
N SER A 55 3.45 -19.52 -1.61
CA SER A 55 3.03 -18.41 -0.73
C SER A 55 4.23 -17.95 0.10
N ILE A 56 4.35 -16.64 0.27
CA ILE A 56 5.39 -16.03 1.10
C ILE A 56 5.22 -16.42 2.57
N PHE A 57 3.99 -16.38 3.10
CA PHE A 57 3.72 -16.63 4.52
C PHE A 57 3.26 -18.06 4.83
N GLY A 58 3.25 -18.94 3.83
CA GLY A 58 2.93 -20.36 3.99
C GLY A 58 1.50 -20.69 3.60
N TYR A 59 1.01 -21.87 4.01
CA TYR A 59 -0.28 -22.40 3.54
C TYR A 59 -1.33 -22.54 4.64
N GLU A 60 -1.07 -21.97 5.82
CA GLU A 60 -2.01 -21.91 6.95
C GLU A 60 -2.76 -20.57 7.00
N GLU A 61 -2.79 -19.87 5.86
CA GLU A 61 -3.45 -18.58 5.68
C GLU A 61 -4.98 -18.70 5.80
N THR A 62 -5.64 -17.61 6.21
CA THR A 62 -7.09 -17.58 6.45
C THR A 62 -7.72 -16.39 5.72
N PRO A 63 -9.01 -16.44 5.38
CA PRO A 63 -9.71 -15.29 4.81
C PRO A 63 -9.74 -14.05 5.70
N ASP A 64 -9.48 -14.19 7.00
CA ASP A 64 -9.54 -13.10 7.98
C ASP A 64 -8.26 -12.27 8.03
N LEU A 65 -7.11 -12.89 7.76
CA LEU A 65 -5.81 -12.24 7.73
C LEU A 65 -5.26 -12.38 6.32
N GLN A 66 -5.24 -11.26 5.61
CA GLN A 66 -4.92 -11.22 4.18
C GLN A 66 -3.66 -10.38 3.93
N GLU A 67 -3.01 -10.65 2.81
CA GLU A 67 -1.89 -9.89 2.31
C GLU A 67 -2.23 -9.26 0.96
N TRP A 68 -2.19 -7.93 0.94
CA TRP A 68 -2.50 -7.12 -0.22
C TRP A 68 -1.22 -6.52 -0.82
N SER A 69 -1.37 -5.60 -1.76
CA SER A 69 -0.27 -5.13 -2.58
C SER A 69 0.79 -4.33 -1.82
N GLY A 70 1.93 -4.11 -2.47
CA GLY A 70 3.04 -3.32 -1.95
C GLY A 70 4.22 -3.29 -2.91
N SER A 71 5.44 -3.41 -2.39
CA SER A 71 6.69 -3.32 -3.15
C SER A 71 7.79 -4.16 -2.52
N ALA A 72 8.86 -4.44 -3.27
CA ALA A 72 9.97 -5.22 -2.75
C ALA A 72 11.31 -4.81 -3.37
N ILE A 73 12.38 -4.88 -2.58
CA ILE A 73 13.74 -4.49 -2.98
C ILE A 73 14.76 -5.51 -2.47
N VAL A 74 15.95 -5.49 -3.06
CA VAL A 74 17.10 -6.28 -2.57
C VAL A 74 17.88 -5.45 -1.55
N ASN A 75 18.07 -5.98 -0.34
CA ASN A 75 18.93 -5.37 0.66
C ASN A 75 20.41 -5.66 0.39
N LYS A 76 21.30 -4.93 1.07
CA LYS A 76 22.76 -5.06 0.91
C LYS A 76 23.31 -6.45 1.26
N ASP A 77 22.58 -7.24 2.04
CA ASP A 77 22.93 -8.60 2.44
C ASP A 77 22.30 -9.69 1.57
N ASP A 78 21.79 -9.33 0.39
CA ASP A 78 21.07 -10.19 -0.56
C ASP A 78 19.72 -10.75 -0.05
N SER A 79 19.21 -10.29 1.09
CA SER A 79 17.82 -10.55 1.48
C SER A 79 16.85 -9.68 0.66
N ILE A 80 15.59 -10.10 0.56
CA ILE A 80 14.54 -9.29 -0.06
C ILE A 80 13.76 -8.59 1.05
N GLN A 81 13.76 -7.26 1.04
CA GLN A 81 12.82 -6.52 1.88
C GLN A 81 11.49 -6.41 1.15
N LEU A 82 10.44 -6.96 1.75
CA LEU A 82 9.07 -6.85 1.29
C LEU A 82 8.35 -5.80 2.13
N PHE A 83 7.65 -4.89 1.46
CA PHE A 83 6.62 -4.04 2.05
C PHE A 83 5.28 -4.43 1.45
N TYR A 84 4.28 -4.62 2.29
CA TYR A 84 2.98 -5.11 1.86
C TYR A 84 1.89 -4.55 2.77
N THR A 85 0.64 -4.76 2.37
CA THR A 85 -0.50 -4.42 3.20
C THR A 85 -0.98 -5.67 3.93
N ARG A 86 -0.97 -5.62 5.26
CA ARG A 86 -1.69 -6.58 6.08
C ARG A 86 -3.12 -6.10 6.25
N ASN A 87 -4.09 -6.94 5.91
CA ASN A 87 -5.50 -6.60 6.00
C ASN A 87 -6.22 -7.56 6.97
N ASP A 88 -6.80 -7.01 8.03
CA ASP A 88 -7.54 -7.76 9.04
C ASP A 88 -9.06 -7.56 8.87
N THR A 89 -9.77 -8.66 8.60
CA THR A 89 -11.24 -8.70 8.53
C THR A 89 -11.86 -9.53 9.65
N SER A 90 -11.05 -9.95 10.63
CA SER A 90 -11.53 -10.70 11.79
C SER A 90 -12.53 -9.88 12.62
N ASN A 91 -13.35 -10.56 13.41
CA ASN A 91 -14.26 -9.93 14.37
C ASN A 91 -15.23 -8.89 13.76
N GLY A 92 -15.56 -9.03 12.47
CA GLY A 92 -16.47 -8.13 11.75
C GLY A 92 -15.85 -6.79 11.34
N LYS A 93 -14.52 -6.68 11.36
CA LYS A 93 -13.81 -5.52 10.79
C LYS A 93 -14.04 -5.42 9.28
N ILE A 94 -14.09 -4.19 8.76
CA ILE A 94 -14.22 -3.92 7.33
C ILE A 94 -12.84 -3.50 6.82
N ASN A 95 -12.03 -4.48 6.39
CA ASN A 95 -10.69 -4.28 5.83
C ASN A 95 -9.81 -3.31 6.64
N ASP A 96 -9.42 -3.72 7.86
CA ASP A 96 -8.44 -3.00 8.69
C ASP A 96 -7.04 -3.17 8.07
N GLN A 97 -6.77 -2.32 7.08
CA GLN A 97 -5.53 -2.25 6.31
C GLN A 97 -4.42 -1.57 7.12
N GLN A 98 -3.24 -2.16 7.07
CA GLN A 98 -2.05 -1.77 7.83
C GLN A 98 -0.82 -1.92 6.93
N LEU A 99 0.12 -0.97 6.99
CA LEU A 99 1.39 -1.12 6.28
C LEU A 99 2.28 -2.05 7.10
N ALA A 100 2.82 -3.08 6.45
CA ALA A 100 3.65 -4.10 7.07
C ALA A 100 4.91 -4.36 6.25
N THR A 101 5.89 -5.00 6.89
CA THR A 101 7.17 -5.35 6.29
C THR A 101 7.60 -6.74 6.72
N ALA A 102 8.37 -7.41 5.87
CA ALA A 102 9.01 -8.69 6.19
C ALA A 102 10.32 -8.83 5.40
N ASN A 103 11.29 -9.55 5.97
CA ASN A 103 12.57 -9.85 5.34
C ASN A 103 12.60 -11.29 4.83
N LEU A 104 12.74 -11.48 3.52
CA LEU A 104 12.73 -12.80 2.90
C LEU A 104 14.15 -13.27 2.61
N LYS A 105 14.48 -14.47 3.10
CA LYS A 105 15.71 -15.18 2.73
C LYS A 105 15.40 -16.21 1.66
N LEU A 106 16.06 -16.10 0.52
CA LEU A 106 15.85 -16.98 -0.63
C LEU A 106 17.07 -17.87 -0.87
N ARG A 107 16.82 -19.13 -1.25
CA ARG A 107 17.83 -20.03 -1.80
C ARG A 107 17.68 -20.07 -3.31
N VAL A 108 18.81 -19.99 -4.02
CA VAL A 108 18.91 -20.16 -5.46
C VAL A 108 19.87 -21.30 -5.74
N ASP A 109 19.38 -22.36 -6.37
CA ASP A 109 20.17 -23.54 -6.72
C ASP A 109 19.72 -24.13 -8.07
N ASN A 110 20.19 -25.33 -8.42
CA ASN A 110 19.86 -25.99 -9.68
C ASN A 110 18.36 -26.29 -9.86
N ASN A 111 17.58 -26.29 -8.77
CA ASN A 111 16.13 -26.49 -8.78
C ASN A 111 15.33 -25.18 -8.91
N GLY A 112 16.00 -24.02 -8.96
CA GLY A 112 15.37 -22.71 -9.10
C GLY A 112 15.46 -21.86 -7.84
N VAL A 113 14.40 -21.10 -7.56
CA VAL A 113 14.30 -20.18 -6.42
C VAL A 113 13.31 -20.74 -5.40
N SER A 114 13.67 -20.75 -4.11
CA SER A 114 12.79 -21.16 -3.00
C SER A 114 12.91 -20.22 -1.80
N ILE A 115 11.79 -19.98 -1.11
CA ILE A 115 11.75 -19.24 0.16
C ILE A 115 12.33 -20.13 1.26
N VAL A 116 13.31 -19.62 2.02
CA VAL A 116 13.96 -20.32 3.13
C VAL A 116 13.38 -19.88 4.46
N SER A 117 13.23 -18.58 4.66
CA SER A 117 12.58 -18.01 5.84
C SER A 117 11.97 -16.65 5.53
N VAL A 118 10.98 -16.30 6.35
CA VAL A 118 10.41 -14.97 6.47
C VAL A 118 10.72 -14.51 7.88
N ASP A 119 11.57 -13.51 7.98
CA ASP A 119 12.05 -12.94 9.23
C ASP A 119 11.47 -11.54 9.41
N ASN A 120 11.39 -11.06 10.66
CA ASN A 120 10.99 -9.69 10.99
C ASN A 120 9.64 -9.25 10.39
N ASP A 121 8.67 -10.16 10.26
CA ASP A 121 7.30 -9.83 9.87
C ASP A 121 6.63 -8.98 10.97
N HIS A 122 6.30 -7.73 10.64
CA HIS A 122 5.57 -6.84 11.54
C HIS A 122 4.89 -5.66 10.83
N VAL A 123 3.94 -5.05 11.52
CA VAL A 123 3.26 -3.81 11.12
C VAL A 123 4.14 -2.61 11.45
N ILE A 124 4.27 -1.68 10.50
CA ILE A 124 5.08 -0.47 10.63
C ILE A 124 4.25 0.82 10.69
N PHE A 125 3.00 0.81 10.20
CA PHE A 125 2.15 2.00 10.24
C PHE A 125 0.66 1.66 10.15
N ILE A 126 -0.16 2.36 10.96
CA ILE A 126 -1.62 2.16 11.07
C ILE A 126 -2.42 3.48 10.94
N GLY A 127 -1.79 4.54 10.43
CA GLY A 127 -2.32 5.91 10.48
C GLY A 127 -1.94 6.62 11.78
N ASP A 128 -1.81 7.95 11.74
CA ASP A 128 -1.45 8.80 12.88
C ASP A 128 -2.62 9.66 13.39
N SER A 129 -3.80 9.49 12.81
CA SER A 129 -5.05 10.23 13.05
C SER A 129 -5.04 11.73 12.67
N LYS A 130 -3.86 12.29 12.38
CA LYS A 130 -3.67 13.70 12.03
C LYS A 130 -3.41 13.89 10.56
N LYS A 131 -2.34 13.31 10.04
CA LYS A 131 -1.99 13.38 8.62
C LYS A 131 -2.72 12.32 7.82
N TYR A 132 -2.87 11.14 8.41
CA TYR A 132 -3.51 9.98 7.80
C TYR A 132 -4.59 9.40 8.71
N GLN A 133 -5.72 9.06 8.11
CA GLN A 133 -6.87 8.45 8.81
C GLN A 133 -6.46 7.12 9.45
N THR A 134 -6.99 6.84 10.65
CA THR A 134 -6.88 5.52 11.28
C THR A 134 -8.14 4.69 11.05
N TYR A 135 -8.04 3.36 11.17
CA TYR A 135 -9.21 2.49 11.12
C TYR A 135 -10.27 2.89 12.16
N ASP A 136 -9.87 3.32 13.36
CA ASP A 136 -10.80 3.78 14.39
C ASP A 136 -11.59 5.02 13.98
N GLN A 137 -10.94 5.97 13.28
CA GLN A 137 -11.62 7.17 12.76
C GLN A 137 -12.66 6.79 11.69
N PHE A 138 -12.34 5.83 10.82
CA PHE A 138 -13.30 5.29 9.85
C PHE A 138 -14.44 4.51 10.52
N ALA A 139 -14.12 3.57 11.40
CA ALA A 139 -15.08 2.68 12.04
C ALA A 139 -16.12 3.43 12.89
N ASN A 140 -15.72 4.57 13.45
CA ASN A 140 -16.58 5.46 14.24
C ASN A 140 -17.09 6.69 13.46
N GLY A 141 -16.83 6.77 12.15
CA GLY A 141 -17.22 7.88 11.29
C GLY A 141 -18.73 7.93 11.01
N ILE A 142 -19.28 9.15 10.93
CA ILE A 142 -20.74 9.40 10.74
C ILE A 142 -21.25 8.88 9.38
N ASN A 143 -20.40 8.90 8.36
CA ASN A 143 -20.74 8.48 6.99
C ASN A 143 -20.08 7.15 6.60
N ARG A 144 -19.76 6.28 7.57
CA ARG A 144 -19.04 5.01 7.33
C ARG A 144 -19.59 4.16 6.18
N ASN A 145 -20.90 4.19 5.94
CA ASN A 145 -21.55 3.44 4.85
C ASN A 145 -21.31 4.02 3.44
N LYS A 146 -20.81 5.25 3.34
CA LYS A 146 -20.42 5.93 2.10
C LYS A 146 -18.93 6.24 2.04
N ASP A 147 -18.20 5.89 3.10
CA ASP A 147 -16.78 6.13 3.27
C ASP A 147 -15.97 4.90 2.82
N ASN A 148 -14.71 5.12 2.47
CA ASN A 148 -13.78 4.08 2.08
C ASN A 148 -12.43 4.29 2.78
N TYR A 149 -12.14 3.43 3.76
CA TYR A 149 -10.86 3.40 4.43
C TYR A 149 -9.80 2.69 3.60
N THR A 150 -8.66 3.37 3.45
CA THR A 150 -7.50 2.89 2.71
C THR A 150 -6.24 3.16 3.53
N LEU A 151 -5.37 2.17 3.61
CA LEU A 151 -4.02 2.31 4.15
C LEU A 151 -3.15 1.18 3.59
N ARG A 152 -2.79 1.30 2.31
CA ARG A 152 -2.28 0.17 1.53
C ARG A 152 -1.25 0.56 0.48
N ASP A 153 -0.77 -0.45 -0.24
CA ASP A 153 0.10 -0.32 -1.41
C ASP A 153 1.41 0.46 -1.11
N PRO A 154 2.17 0.09 -0.07
CA PRO A 154 3.42 0.76 0.25
C PRO A 154 4.46 0.53 -0.85
N HIS A 155 4.87 1.61 -1.51
CA HIS A 155 5.90 1.66 -2.53
C HIS A 155 7.20 2.24 -1.96
N VAL A 156 8.24 1.41 -1.90
CA VAL A 156 9.55 1.82 -1.40
C VAL A 156 10.37 2.55 -2.46
N VAL A 157 10.99 3.65 -2.03
CA VAL A 157 12.00 4.41 -2.79
C VAL A 157 13.19 4.72 -1.87
N GLU A 158 14.39 4.79 -2.44
CA GLU A 158 15.61 5.18 -1.75
C GLU A 158 16.25 6.38 -2.46
N GLU A 159 16.66 7.39 -1.69
CA GLU A 159 17.45 8.50 -2.20
C GLU A 159 18.93 8.13 -2.30
N GLU A 160 19.72 8.87 -3.09
CA GLU A 160 21.16 8.61 -3.26
C GLU A 160 21.96 8.63 -1.95
N ASN A 161 21.45 9.32 -0.92
CA ASN A 161 22.05 9.38 0.42
C ASN A 161 21.76 8.12 1.28
N GLY A 162 20.95 7.18 0.79
CA GLY A 162 20.55 5.95 1.46
C GLY A 162 19.29 6.08 2.33
N ASP A 163 18.63 7.23 2.38
CA ASP A 163 17.34 7.39 3.05
C ASP A 163 16.25 6.64 2.29
N ARG A 164 15.46 5.84 3.01
CA ARG A 164 14.33 5.10 2.43
C ARG A 164 12.99 5.69 2.84
N TYR A 165 12.06 5.69 1.90
CA TYR A 165 10.71 6.18 2.09
C TYR A 165 9.70 5.15 1.61
N LEU A 166 8.50 5.18 2.18
CA LEU A 166 7.33 4.52 1.64
C LEU A 166 6.34 5.56 1.16
N VAL A 167 5.93 5.46 -0.10
CA VAL A 167 4.77 6.18 -0.66
C VAL A 167 3.60 5.21 -0.71
N PHE A 168 2.42 5.59 -0.25
CA PHE A 168 1.31 4.64 -0.03
C PHE A 168 -0.05 5.27 -0.27
N GLU A 169 -1.06 4.45 -0.56
CA GLU A 169 -2.46 4.87 -0.64
C GLU A 169 -3.05 4.99 0.76
N ALA A 170 -3.69 6.12 1.04
CA ALA A 170 -4.32 6.40 2.32
C ALA A 170 -5.52 7.34 2.18
N ASN A 171 -6.10 7.71 3.32
CA ASN A 171 -7.05 8.82 3.44
C ASN A 171 -6.45 9.93 4.34
N THR A 172 -6.84 11.19 4.14
CA THR A 172 -6.38 12.30 4.99
C THR A 172 -6.89 12.14 6.43
N GLY A 173 -6.04 12.49 7.40
CA GLY A 173 -6.41 12.57 8.81
C GLY A 173 -7.02 13.93 9.20
N SER A 174 -7.12 14.17 10.50
CA SER A 174 -7.81 15.35 11.06
C SER A 174 -7.25 16.72 10.63
N ASP A 175 -6.02 16.80 10.12
CA ASP A 175 -5.44 18.05 9.63
C ASP A 175 -6.16 18.59 8.37
N ASN A 176 -6.73 17.71 7.54
CA ASN A 176 -7.52 18.10 6.37
C ASN A 176 -8.57 17.03 6.04
N TYR A 177 -9.45 16.76 7.00
CA TYR A 177 -10.33 15.60 7.01
C TYR A 177 -11.50 15.70 6.03
N GLN A 178 -12.10 14.55 5.72
CA GLN A 178 -13.41 14.48 5.03
C GLN A 178 -14.50 15.21 5.84
N GLY A 179 -15.50 15.75 5.13
CA GLY A 179 -16.67 16.38 5.71
C GLY A 179 -17.36 17.34 4.75
N ASP A 180 -18.58 17.76 5.10
CA ASP A 180 -19.37 18.71 4.31
C ASP A 180 -18.64 20.02 4.02
N ASN A 181 -17.74 20.43 4.91
CA ASN A 181 -16.89 21.61 4.72
C ASN A 181 -16.02 21.52 3.46
N GLN A 182 -15.66 20.30 3.00
CA GLN A 182 -14.83 20.12 1.80
C GLN A 182 -15.54 20.54 0.51
N VAL A 183 -16.87 20.45 0.46
CA VAL A 183 -17.68 20.94 -0.69
C VAL A 183 -17.58 22.46 -0.84
N TYR A 184 -17.34 23.18 0.25
CA TYR A 184 -17.18 24.64 0.25
C TYR A 184 -15.73 25.08 0.05
N ASN A 185 -14.78 24.16 -0.03
CA ASN A 185 -13.38 24.48 -0.21
C ASN A 185 -13.06 24.68 -1.69
N TRP A 186 -12.88 25.95 -2.10
CA TRP A 186 -12.67 26.32 -3.51
C TRP A 186 -11.45 25.66 -4.14
N THR A 187 -10.43 25.31 -3.36
CA THR A 187 -9.21 24.67 -3.86
C THR A 187 -9.45 23.27 -4.41
N ASN A 188 -10.54 22.61 -4.00
CA ASN A 188 -10.85 21.24 -4.42
C ASN A 188 -11.43 21.16 -5.85
N TYR A 189 -11.88 22.27 -6.44
CA TYR A 189 -12.51 22.28 -7.76
C TYR A 189 -11.49 22.39 -8.92
N GLY A 190 -10.35 23.05 -8.71
CA GLY A 190 -9.22 23.08 -9.65
C GLY A 190 -9.44 23.75 -11.01
N GLY A 191 -10.62 24.32 -11.30
CA GLY A 191 -10.93 24.99 -12.56
C GLY A 191 -11.03 26.52 -12.44
N ASN A 192 -11.50 27.17 -13.51
CA ASN A 192 -11.83 28.60 -13.51
C ASN A 192 -13.18 28.88 -12.81
N ASP A 193 -13.48 30.14 -12.51
CA ASP A 193 -14.67 30.52 -11.74
C ASP A 193 -15.98 29.99 -12.35
N LYS A 194 -16.12 30.03 -13.68
CA LYS A 194 -17.33 29.52 -14.36
C LYS A 194 -17.49 28.01 -14.17
N PHE A 195 -16.39 27.26 -14.23
CA PHE A 195 -16.38 25.82 -13.98
C PHE A 195 -16.69 25.52 -12.51
N ASN A 196 -16.01 26.19 -11.58
CA ASN A 196 -16.16 25.95 -10.15
C ASN A 196 -17.58 26.26 -9.66
N VAL A 197 -18.17 27.39 -10.09
CA VAL A 197 -19.56 27.74 -9.73
C VAL A 197 -20.54 26.69 -10.25
N ARG A 198 -20.36 26.19 -11.48
CA ARG A 198 -21.24 25.15 -12.03
C ARG A 198 -21.16 23.87 -11.21
N ASN A 199 -19.97 23.33 -11.00
CA ASN A 199 -19.80 22.09 -10.24
C ASN A 199 -20.26 22.24 -8.78
N PHE A 200 -20.00 23.40 -8.17
CA PHE A 200 -20.51 23.70 -6.83
C PHE A 200 -22.03 23.54 -6.78
N LEU A 201 -22.76 24.16 -7.72
CA LEU A 201 -24.23 24.06 -7.79
C LEU A 201 -24.70 22.62 -8.04
N ASP A 202 -24.01 21.86 -8.90
CA ASP A 202 -24.35 20.46 -9.20
C ASP A 202 -24.36 19.59 -7.92
N TYR A 203 -23.45 19.83 -6.96
CA TYR A 203 -23.46 19.12 -5.68
C TYR A 203 -24.64 19.51 -4.77
N PHE A 204 -25.18 20.73 -4.84
CA PHE A 204 -26.36 21.10 -4.01
C PHE A 204 -27.67 20.57 -4.57
N ASP A 205 -27.72 20.34 -5.87
CA ASP A 205 -28.90 19.80 -6.53
C ASP A 205 -29.00 18.26 -6.39
N ASN A 206 -27.94 17.59 -5.88
CA ASN A 206 -27.91 16.14 -5.65
C ASN A 206 -27.30 15.76 -4.29
N ASP A 207 -28.17 15.44 -3.32
CA ASP A 207 -27.78 15.00 -1.97
C ASP A 207 -26.85 13.78 -1.94
N ASN A 208 -26.95 12.88 -2.93
CA ASN A 208 -26.09 11.71 -2.97
C ASN A 208 -24.66 12.08 -3.38
N ASP A 209 -24.51 12.93 -4.40
CA ASP A 209 -23.20 13.37 -4.89
C ASP A 209 -22.52 14.23 -3.83
N LYS A 210 -23.27 15.09 -3.14
CA LYS A 210 -22.78 15.82 -1.97
C LYS A 210 -22.25 14.89 -0.90
N ALA A 211 -23.00 13.85 -0.54
CA ALA A 211 -22.59 12.93 0.51
C ALA A 211 -21.34 12.12 0.14
N LEU A 212 -21.16 11.76 -1.13
CA LEU A 212 -19.95 11.11 -1.63
C LEU A 212 -18.76 12.07 -1.60
N ALA A 213 -18.94 13.29 -2.12
CA ALA A 213 -17.92 14.34 -2.08
C ALA A 213 -17.49 14.71 -0.65
N SER A 214 -18.43 14.73 0.29
CA SER A 214 -18.15 14.94 1.71
C SER A 214 -17.36 13.79 2.35
N ALA A 215 -17.45 12.56 1.82
CA ALA A 215 -16.70 11.42 2.33
C ALA A 215 -15.33 11.27 1.64
N ALA A 216 -15.20 11.74 0.40
CA ALA A 216 -13.98 11.60 -0.40
C ALA A 216 -12.79 12.38 0.18
N ASN A 217 -11.75 11.64 0.58
CA ASN A 217 -10.51 12.20 1.14
C ASN A 217 -9.27 11.34 0.87
N GLY A 218 -9.21 10.67 -0.28
CA GLY A 218 -8.04 9.88 -0.68
C GLY A 218 -6.73 10.68 -0.66
N ALA A 219 -5.62 9.99 -0.45
CA ALA A 219 -4.30 10.58 -0.29
C ALA A 219 -3.20 9.62 -0.79
N LEU A 220 -2.13 10.20 -1.33
CA LEU A 220 -0.84 9.53 -1.46
C LEU A 220 0.07 10.01 -0.33
N GLY A 221 0.28 9.14 0.65
CA GLY A 221 1.11 9.43 1.81
C GLY A 221 2.59 9.20 1.58
N ILE A 222 3.42 9.72 2.49
CA ILE A 222 4.84 9.41 2.53
C ILE A 222 5.37 9.29 3.97
N LEU A 223 6.12 8.23 4.24
CA LEU A 223 6.84 7.97 5.50
C LEU A 223 8.33 7.83 5.20
N LYS A 224 9.18 8.22 6.14
CA LYS A 224 10.61 7.84 6.15
C LYS A 224 10.81 6.63 7.04
N LEU A 225 11.56 5.65 6.54
CA LEU A 225 11.94 4.45 7.27
C LEU A 225 13.19 4.69 8.12
N SER A 226 13.36 3.92 9.19
CA SER A 226 14.61 3.83 9.92
C SER A 226 15.74 3.27 9.04
N GLY A 227 16.99 3.52 9.43
CA GLY A 227 18.16 3.08 8.66
C GLY A 227 18.43 1.56 8.69
N GLU A 228 17.71 0.80 9.52
CA GLU A 228 17.88 -0.65 9.61
C GLU A 228 17.14 -1.35 8.44
N GLN A 229 17.91 -1.83 7.45
CA GLN A 229 17.34 -2.34 6.20
C GLN A 229 16.46 -3.59 6.34
N ASN A 230 16.81 -4.47 7.28
CA ASN A 230 16.17 -5.78 7.44
C ASN A 230 15.03 -5.78 8.47
N ASN A 231 14.89 -4.70 9.22
CA ASN A 231 13.87 -4.51 10.26
C ASN A 231 13.48 -3.02 10.35
N PRO A 232 13.00 -2.42 9.25
CA PRO A 232 12.71 -1.00 9.22
C PRO A 232 11.48 -0.67 10.07
N ILE A 233 11.52 0.47 10.75
CA ILE A 233 10.39 1.03 11.51
C ILE A 233 10.09 2.45 11.05
N VAL A 234 8.96 3.01 11.45
CA VAL A 234 8.60 4.41 11.23
C VAL A 234 8.45 5.11 12.57
N GLU A 235 9.27 6.15 12.78
CA GLU A 235 9.17 7.00 13.96
C GLU A 235 8.10 8.10 13.74
N PRO A 236 7.45 8.61 14.80
CA PRO A 236 6.40 9.62 14.68
C PRO A 236 6.81 10.89 13.91
N GLU A 237 8.05 11.35 14.07
CA GLU A 237 8.61 12.50 13.36
C GLU A 237 8.83 12.26 11.86
N ASN A 238 8.87 10.99 11.44
CA ASN A 238 9.08 10.56 10.07
C ASN A 238 7.77 10.31 9.30
N VAL A 239 6.64 10.72 9.89
CA VAL A 239 5.34 10.78 9.21
C VAL A 239 5.20 12.17 8.59
N TYR A 240 5.17 12.28 7.26
CA TYR A 240 5.05 13.57 6.56
C TYR A 240 3.63 13.84 6.12
N SER A 241 3.33 15.09 5.77
CA SER A 241 2.05 15.43 5.14
C SER A 241 1.90 14.69 3.80
N PRO A 242 0.66 14.38 3.36
CA PRO A 242 0.44 13.72 2.08
C PRO A 242 1.11 14.46 0.91
N LEU A 243 1.66 13.70 -0.04
CA LEU A 243 2.20 14.23 -1.29
C LEU A 243 1.09 14.81 -2.17
N VAL A 244 -0.05 14.09 -2.22
CA VAL A 244 -1.24 14.46 -2.98
C VAL A 244 -2.47 14.07 -2.18
N THR A 245 -3.53 14.87 -2.28
CA THR A 245 -4.85 14.55 -1.75
C THR A 245 -5.92 14.70 -2.83
N SER A 246 -7.02 13.96 -2.69
CA SER A 246 -8.17 13.97 -3.59
C SER A 246 -9.46 14.23 -2.81
N LEU A 247 -9.47 15.31 -2.02
CA LEU A 247 -10.65 15.73 -1.28
C LEU A 247 -11.76 16.15 -2.26
N MET A 248 -13.00 15.75 -1.98
CA MET A 248 -14.18 16.02 -2.82
C MET A 248 -14.23 15.27 -4.17
N ALA A 249 -13.21 14.46 -4.50
CA ALA A 249 -13.06 13.81 -5.81
C ALA A 249 -13.90 12.53 -5.99
#